data_AF-A0A7C3Q5W1-F1
#
_entry.id   AF-A0A7C3Q5W1-F1
#
_cell.length_a   1.000
_cell.length_b   1.000
_cell.length_c   1.000
_cell.angle_alpha   90.00
_cell.angle_beta   90.00
_cell.angle_gamma   90.00
#
_symmetry.space_group_name_H-M   'P 1'
#
loop_
_entity.id
_entity.type
_entity.pdbx_description
1 polymer ?
#
loop_
_entity_poly.entity_id
_entity_poly.type
_entity_poly.pdbx_seq_one_letter_code
_entity_poly.pdbx_strand_id
1 'polypeptide(L)'
;MKKNALLLSLVTIPMLVGCGGGGTTSVATTNSNTVAKISGTVPGTFIEAYCDDGTYVSTTSVKNGTARHPFEITVPTNTTCRLIMTTNEDNATQRVITPISINGKPAVKLTGDTDIGYADIPSTYAEATDTNGDHVQDTTVDVTPASLDGSEVNDDPNKNPFDRNNDGKIDILEDRDGNHMADGWDDKNNNGKPDLEDDNDGNNRPDLLDDKDNDGIPQYDDTNDNHNGGETDDLETHNG
;
A
#
# COMPACT_ATOMS: atom_id res chain seq x y z
N MET A 1 4.56 44.98 30.24
CA MET A 1 4.38 46.21 29.43
C MET A 1 5.74 46.86 29.22
N LYS A 2 6.24 46.90 27.97
CA LYS A 2 7.24 47.86 27.49
C LYS A 2 7.16 47.86 25.97
N LYS A 3 6.71 48.99 25.42
CA LYS A 3 6.55 49.27 23.99
C LYS A 3 7.86 49.83 23.48
N ASN A 4 8.47 49.21 22.47
CA ASN A 4 9.46 49.87 21.62
C ASN A 4 8.95 49.83 20.18
N ALA A 5 8.44 50.98 19.74
CA ALA A 5 8.17 51.27 18.35
C ALA A 5 9.48 51.70 17.69
N LEU A 6 9.81 51.09 16.55
CA LEU A 6 10.80 51.65 15.63
C LEU A 6 10.16 51.71 14.24
N LEU A 7 9.72 52.92 13.88
CA LEU A 7 9.36 53.32 12.53
C LEU A 7 10.67 53.53 11.75
N LEU A 8 10.82 52.84 10.62
CA LEU A 8 11.71 53.29 9.55
C LEU A 8 10.99 53.13 8.20
N SER A 9 10.46 54.26 7.74
CA SER A 9 10.17 54.55 6.34
C SER A 9 11.48 54.55 5.54
N LEU A 10 11.49 54.04 4.31
CA LEU A 10 12.15 54.69 3.17
C LEU A 10 11.88 53.96 1.83
N VAL A 11 11.28 54.73 0.90
CA VAL A 11 11.56 54.83 -0.55
C VAL A 11 11.16 53.69 -1.50
N THR A 12 10.13 54.00 -2.28
CA THR A 12 9.76 53.39 -3.56
C THR A 12 10.61 53.94 -4.72
N ILE A 13 11.10 53.07 -5.61
CA ILE A 13 11.47 53.43 -6.99
C ILE A 13 10.97 52.32 -7.94
N PRO A 14 10.20 52.65 -8.99
CA PRO A 14 9.75 51.69 -9.99
C PRO A 14 10.84 51.51 -11.07
N MET A 15 11.19 50.26 -11.40
CA MET A 15 12.00 49.97 -12.57
C MET A 15 11.23 49.14 -13.60
N LEU A 16 11.06 49.79 -14.75
CA LEU A 16 11.07 49.31 -16.13
C LEU A 16 10.28 48.04 -16.51
N VAL A 17 9.27 48.31 -17.33
CA VAL A 17 8.67 47.39 -18.32
C VAL A 17 9.77 46.77 -19.19
N GLY A 18 9.92 45.45 -19.09
CA GLY A 18 10.61 44.61 -20.06
C GLY A 18 9.60 43.90 -20.94
N CYS A 19 9.51 44.35 -22.19
CA CYS A 19 8.89 43.62 -23.30
C CYS A 19 9.96 42.73 -23.93
N GLY A 20 9.70 41.42 -24.06
CA GLY A 20 10.52 40.55 -24.92
C GLY A 20 10.62 39.12 -24.44
N GLY A 21 10.05 38.19 -25.22
CA GLY A 21 10.42 36.77 -25.18
C GLY A 21 9.23 35.83 -25.17
N GLY A 22 8.73 35.50 -26.37
CA GLY A 22 7.82 34.36 -26.55
C GLY A 22 8.55 33.06 -26.23
N GLY A 23 8.39 32.59 -25.00
CA GLY A 23 8.59 31.20 -24.64
C GLY A 23 7.22 30.57 -24.59
N THR A 24 7.00 29.52 -25.39
CA THR A 24 5.92 28.58 -25.17
C THR A 24 5.96 28.19 -23.69
N THR A 25 4.98 28.65 -22.91
CA THR A 25 4.67 28.04 -21.64
C THR A 25 4.20 26.65 -21.98
N SER A 26 5.15 25.71 -22.03
CA SER A 26 4.87 24.34 -21.64
C SER A 26 4.24 24.50 -20.27
N VAL A 27 2.91 24.40 -20.23
CA VAL A 27 2.22 24.06 -19.00
C VAL A 27 2.94 22.80 -18.57
N ALA A 28 3.81 22.93 -17.57
CA ALA A 28 4.19 21.77 -16.79
C ALA A 28 2.85 21.30 -16.26
N THR A 29 2.32 20.25 -16.89
CA THR A 29 1.28 19.43 -16.28
C THR A 29 1.97 18.89 -15.04
N THR A 30 1.89 19.64 -13.94
CA THR A 30 2.01 19.03 -12.63
C THR A 30 0.87 18.03 -12.64
N ASN A 31 1.18 16.77 -12.93
CA ASN A 31 0.37 15.66 -12.48
C ASN A 31 0.39 15.81 -10.96
N SER A 32 -0.51 16.64 -10.42
CA SER A 32 -0.85 16.56 -9.02
C SER A 32 -1.47 15.18 -8.93
N ASN A 33 -0.67 14.23 -8.44
CA ASN A 33 -1.17 12.94 -7.97
C ASN A 33 -2.24 13.30 -6.95
N THR A 34 -3.49 13.25 -7.42
CA THR A 34 -4.65 13.57 -6.62
C THR A 34 -4.92 12.33 -5.82
N VAL A 35 -5.04 12.47 -4.51
CA VAL A 35 -5.20 11.36 -3.59
C VAL A 35 -6.58 11.43 -2.94
N ALA A 36 -7.10 10.27 -2.55
CA ALA A 36 -8.32 10.09 -1.78
C ALA A 36 -8.00 9.33 -0.50
N LYS A 37 -8.75 9.64 0.55
CA LYS A 37 -8.69 8.90 1.82
C LYS A 37 -9.72 7.78 1.84
N ILE A 38 -9.28 6.62 2.29
CA ILE A 38 -10.15 5.55 2.75
C ILE A 38 -10.07 5.56 4.28
N SER A 39 -11.22 5.75 4.93
CA SER A 39 -11.34 5.71 6.38
C SER A 39 -12.30 4.61 6.82
N GLY A 40 -12.19 4.19 8.06
CA GLY A 40 -13.12 3.23 8.65
C GLY A 40 -12.68 2.81 10.04
N THR A 41 -13.24 1.69 10.50
CA THR A 41 -12.87 1.04 11.76
C THR A 41 -12.68 -0.46 11.57
N VAL A 42 -11.76 -1.04 12.35
CA VAL A 42 -11.28 -2.43 12.25
C VAL A 42 -10.90 -2.98 13.64
N PRO A 43 -10.75 -4.29 13.82
CA PRO A 43 -10.41 -4.92 15.11
C PRO A 43 -8.98 -4.68 15.65
N GLY A 44 -8.15 -3.85 15.02
CA GLY A 44 -6.76 -3.61 15.46
C GLY A 44 -5.80 -4.34 14.55
N THR A 45 -5.31 -3.61 13.56
CA THR A 45 -4.80 -4.22 12.34
C THR A 45 -3.79 -3.30 11.66
N PHE A 46 -2.96 -3.92 10.84
CA PHE A 46 -2.21 -3.31 9.74
C PHE A 46 -3.10 -3.24 8.49
N ILE A 47 -3.11 -2.13 7.78
CA ILE A 47 -3.94 -1.90 6.58
C ILE A 47 -3.03 -1.55 5.42
N GLU A 48 -3.29 -2.15 4.28
CA GLU A 48 -2.49 -2.01 3.08
C GLU A 48 -3.37 -1.73 1.87
N ALA A 49 -2.85 -0.99 0.89
CA ALA A 49 -3.46 -0.84 -0.40
C ALA A 49 -2.45 -1.04 -1.54
N TYR A 50 -2.87 -1.83 -2.52
CA TYR A 50 -2.11 -2.19 -3.73
C TYR A 50 -2.85 -1.62 -4.93
N CYS A 51 -2.23 -0.75 -5.71
CA CYS A 51 -2.87 -0.03 -6.81
C CYS A 51 -2.25 -0.33 -8.18
N ASP A 52 -3.07 -0.30 -9.24
CA ASP A 52 -2.69 -0.59 -10.62
C ASP A 52 -1.54 0.28 -11.19
N ASP A 53 -1.25 1.43 -10.57
CA ASP A 53 -0.12 2.29 -10.95
C ASP A 53 1.20 1.93 -10.25
N GLY A 54 1.25 0.78 -9.55
CA GLY A 54 2.39 0.32 -8.77
C GLY A 54 2.49 0.95 -7.38
N THR A 55 1.54 1.82 -7.01
CA THR A 55 1.51 2.39 -5.66
C THR A 55 1.19 1.31 -4.63
N TYR A 56 2.08 1.21 -3.64
CA TYR A 56 1.84 0.52 -2.36
C TYR A 56 1.77 1.57 -1.26
N VAL A 57 0.76 1.47 -0.40
CA VAL A 57 0.67 2.28 0.82
C VAL A 57 0.19 1.42 1.97
N SER A 58 0.63 1.75 3.19
CA SER A 58 0.17 1.08 4.39
C SER A 58 -0.04 2.04 5.55
N THR A 59 -0.80 1.59 6.56
CA THR A 59 -1.07 2.32 7.79
C THR A 59 -1.44 1.35 8.90
N THR A 60 -1.50 1.82 10.14
CA THR A 60 -2.01 1.05 11.28
C THR A 60 -3.24 1.71 11.86
N SER A 61 -4.19 0.89 12.31
CA SER A 61 -5.35 1.41 13.05
C SER A 61 -4.94 1.98 14.41
N VAL A 62 -5.65 3.02 14.86
CA VAL A 62 -5.38 3.71 16.13
C VAL A 62 -6.15 3.04 17.27
N LYS A 63 -5.43 2.39 18.19
CA LYS A 63 -6.04 1.80 19.39
C LYS A 63 -6.70 2.88 20.25
N ASN A 64 -8.01 2.74 20.50
CA ASN A 64 -8.84 3.72 21.19
C ASN A 64 -9.61 3.14 22.39
N GLY A 65 -9.23 1.94 22.86
CA GLY A 65 -9.88 1.24 23.97
C GLY A 65 -11.23 0.61 23.63
N THR A 66 -11.61 0.55 22.35
CA THR A 66 -12.81 -0.15 21.85
C THR A 66 -12.40 -1.32 20.95
N ALA A 67 -13.35 -2.17 20.51
CA ALA A 67 -13.08 -3.16 19.47
C ALA A 67 -13.09 -2.57 18.04
N ARG A 68 -13.27 -1.25 17.89
CA ARG A 68 -13.39 -0.54 16.62
C ARG A 68 -12.33 0.54 16.54
N HIS A 69 -11.17 0.17 16.03
CA HIS A 69 -10.01 1.03 15.92
C HIS A 69 -10.06 1.80 14.61
N PRO A 70 -10.10 3.15 14.64
CA PRO A 70 -10.15 3.96 13.42
C PRO A 70 -8.84 3.87 12.64
N PHE A 71 -8.94 3.95 11.32
CA PHE A 71 -7.79 4.08 10.44
C PHE A 71 -8.09 5.11 9.34
N GLU A 72 -7.03 5.66 8.76
CA GLU A 72 -7.06 6.42 7.51
C GLU A 72 -5.88 5.98 6.65
N ILE A 73 -6.14 5.59 5.41
CA ILE A 73 -5.13 5.29 4.39
C ILE A 73 -5.36 6.19 3.17
N THR A 74 -4.29 6.69 2.57
CA THR A 74 -4.37 7.63 1.45
C THR A 74 -3.91 6.92 0.17
N VAL A 75 -4.80 6.84 -0.82
CA VAL A 75 -4.57 6.15 -2.10
C VAL A 75 -4.66 7.12 -3.27
N PRO A 76 -4.02 6.84 -4.42
CA PRO A 76 -4.22 7.63 -5.63
C PRO A 76 -5.68 7.60 -6.10
N THR A 77 -6.20 8.75 -6.51
CA THR A 77 -7.50 8.82 -7.20
C THR A 77 -7.37 8.36 -8.63
N ASN A 78 -8.47 7.88 -9.19
CA ASN A 78 -8.60 7.37 -10.55
C ASN A 78 -7.71 6.16 -10.87
N THR A 79 -7.04 5.59 -9.87
CA THR A 79 -6.33 4.32 -9.91
C THR A 79 -7.17 3.26 -9.20
N THR A 80 -7.24 2.06 -9.76
CA THR A 80 -7.87 0.91 -9.09
C THR A 80 -6.96 0.45 -7.96
N CYS A 81 -7.50 0.25 -6.77
CA CYS A 81 -6.75 -0.24 -5.62
C CYS A 81 -7.50 -1.40 -4.94
N ARG A 82 -6.74 -2.34 -4.39
CA ARG A 82 -7.19 -3.47 -3.58
C ARG A 82 -6.77 -3.22 -2.12
N LEU A 83 -7.63 -3.55 -1.17
CA LEU A 83 -7.37 -3.36 0.27
C LEU A 83 -7.14 -4.70 0.95
N ILE A 84 -6.07 -4.77 1.72
CA ILE A 84 -5.74 -5.92 2.57
C ILE A 84 -5.67 -5.42 4.02
N MET A 85 -6.17 -6.20 4.96
CA MET A 85 -6.12 -5.89 6.39
C MET A 85 -5.61 -7.10 7.17
N THR A 86 -4.60 -6.91 8.01
CA THR A 86 -3.95 -7.99 8.75
C THR A 86 -4.11 -7.80 10.25
N THR A 87 -4.79 -8.73 10.93
CA THR A 87 -4.90 -8.74 12.40
C THR A 87 -3.79 -9.58 13.00
N ASN A 88 -3.39 -9.25 14.24
CA ASN A 88 -2.26 -9.90 14.93
C ASN A 88 -0.98 -9.89 14.09
N GLU A 89 -0.70 -8.77 13.42
CA GLU A 89 0.43 -8.55 12.52
C GLU A 89 1.79 -8.93 13.17
N ASP A 90 1.96 -8.68 14.46
CA ASP A 90 3.16 -8.97 15.24
C ASP A 90 3.28 -10.45 15.68
N ASN A 91 2.32 -11.31 15.36
CA ASN A 91 2.29 -12.70 15.80
C ASN A 91 2.06 -13.65 14.62
N ALA A 92 3.15 -14.16 14.06
CA ALA A 92 3.14 -15.09 12.91
C ALA A 92 2.18 -16.28 13.08
N THR A 93 1.94 -16.77 14.31
CA THR A 93 1.07 -17.94 14.54
C THR A 93 -0.42 -17.61 14.72
N GLN A 94 -0.75 -16.33 14.94
CA GLN A 94 -2.13 -15.87 15.18
C GLN A 94 -2.61 -14.85 14.15
N ARG A 95 -1.71 -14.46 13.24
CA ARG A 95 -1.95 -13.54 12.15
C ARG A 95 -3.10 -14.03 11.27
N VAL A 96 -3.92 -13.10 10.81
CA VAL A 96 -4.91 -13.33 9.76
C VAL A 96 -4.81 -12.19 8.77
N ILE A 97 -4.56 -12.53 7.50
CA ILE A 97 -4.47 -11.60 6.39
C ILE A 97 -5.81 -11.67 5.65
N THR A 98 -6.56 -10.58 5.64
CA THR A 98 -7.92 -10.56 5.12
C THR A 98 -8.04 -9.61 3.93
N PRO A 99 -8.26 -10.14 2.71
CA PRO A 99 -8.65 -9.34 1.56
C PRO A 99 -10.04 -8.69 1.77
N ILE A 100 -10.18 -7.42 1.40
CA ILE A 100 -11.42 -6.66 1.58
C ILE A 100 -12.11 -6.44 0.24
N SER A 101 -13.41 -6.75 0.18
CA SER A 101 -14.27 -6.32 -0.93
C SER A 101 -15.12 -5.12 -0.54
N ILE A 102 -15.39 -4.22 -1.49
CA ILE A 102 -16.31 -3.09 -1.33
C ILE A 102 -17.53 -3.35 -2.22
N ASN A 103 -18.71 -3.45 -1.63
CA ASN A 103 -19.97 -3.77 -2.33
C ASN A 103 -19.87 -5.03 -3.22
N GLY A 104 -19.16 -6.05 -2.73
CA GLY A 104 -18.92 -7.33 -3.39
C GLY A 104 -17.87 -7.28 -4.51
N LYS A 105 -17.09 -6.21 -4.61
CA LYS A 105 -16.00 -6.05 -5.58
C LYS A 105 -14.63 -6.06 -4.91
N PRO A 106 -13.63 -6.78 -5.45
CA PRO A 106 -12.31 -6.90 -4.83
C PRO A 106 -11.50 -5.61 -4.92
N ALA A 107 -11.89 -4.68 -5.79
CA ALA A 107 -11.14 -3.47 -6.04
C ALA A 107 -12.05 -2.24 -6.16
N VAL A 108 -11.46 -1.08 -5.90
CA VAL A 108 -12.15 0.22 -5.93
C VAL A 108 -11.29 1.24 -6.65
N LYS A 109 -11.94 2.12 -7.42
CA LYS A 109 -11.32 3.27 -8.05
C LYS A 109 -11.95 4.54 -7.50
N LEU A 110 -11.24 5.24 -6.64
CA LEU A 110 -11.76 6.41 -5.94
C LEU A 110 -11.60 7.70 -6.74
N THR A 111 -12.58 8.59 -6.64
CA THR A 111 -12.53 9.97 -7.11
C THR A 111 -12.48 10.98 -5.96
N GLY A 112 -12.75 10.54 -4.73
CA GLY A 112 -12.63 11.33 -3.51
C GLY A 112 -12.68 10.46 -2.25
N ASP A 113 -12.68 11.13 -1.10
CA ASP A 113 -12.63 10.47 0.21
C ASP A 113 -13.86 9.57 0.44
N THR A 114 -13.63 8.39 1.01
CA THR A 114 -14.65 7.38 1.28
C THR A 114 -14.48 6.79 2.68
N ASP A 115 -15.57 6.72 3.43
CA ASP A 115 -15.65 5.97 4.69
C ASP A 115 -16.30 4.61 4.43
N ILE A 116 -15.53 3.54 4.61
CA ILE A 116 -16.00 2.17 4.39
C ILE A 116 -16.74 1.58 5.60
N GLY A 117 -16.85 2.32 6.70
CA GLY A 117 -17.55 1.90 7.91
C GLY A 117 -16.72 0.94 8.75
N TYR A 118 -17.33 -0.15 9.22
CA TYR A 118 -16.68 -1.16 10.05
C TYR A 118 -16.42 -2.42 9.23
N ALA A 119 -15.15 -2.79 9.07
CA ALA A 119 -14.77 -4.06 8.48
C ALA A 119 -14.66 -5.12 9.58
N ASP A 120 -15.59 -6.07 9.58
CA ASP A 120 -15.67 -7.15 10.57
C ASP A 120 -14.80 -8.33 10.15
N ILE A 121 -13.49 -8.17 10.31
CA ILE A 121 -12.50 -9.19 9.97
C ILE A 121 -12.19 -10.09 11.17
N PRO A 122 -11.72 -11.33 10.96
CA PRO A 122 -11.31 -12.22 12.03
C PRO A 122 -10.26 -11.56 12.94
N SER A 123 -10.50 -11.61 14.24
CA SER A 123 -9.59 -11.05 15.25
C SER A 123 -8.58 -12.08 15.76
N THR A 124 -8.81 -13.35 15.44
CA THR A 124 -7.94 -14.48 15.75
C THR A 124 -7.92 -15.47 14.60
N TYR A 125 -6.83 -16.22 14.47
CA TYR A 125 -6.70 -17.25 13.45
C TYR A 125 -7.79 -18.35 13.52
N ALA A 126 -8.30 -18.65 14.72
CA ALA A 126 -9.38 -19.62 14.88
C ALA A 126 -10.73 -19.18 14.28
N GLU A 127 -10.91 -17.88 14.02
CA GLU A 127 -12.09 -17.31 13.38
C GLU A 127 -11.95 -17.26 11.85
N ALA A 128 -10.74 -17.41 11.32
CA ALA A 128 -10.46 -17.34 9.90
C ALA A 128 -10.93 -18.60 9.17
N THR A 129 -11.36 -18.41 7.92
CA THR A 129 -11.50 -19.51 6.96
C THR A 129 -10.26 -19.51 6.09
N ASP A 130 -9.36 -20.43 6.38
CA ASP A 130 -8.07 -20.60 5.71
C ASP A 130 -7.82 -22.11 5.55
N THR A 131 -8.00 -22.61 4.34
CA THR A 131 -7.98 -24.05 4.03
C THR A 131 -6.57 -24.56 3.77
N ASN A 132 -5.70 -23.74 3.18
CA ASN A 132 -4.32 -24.08 2.87
C ASN A 132 -3.34 -23.72 4.00
N GLY A 133 -3.80 -22.96 4.98
CA GLY A 133 -3.06 -22.61 6.19
C GLY A 133 -2.02 -21.53 5.98
N ASP A 134 -2.13 -20.73 4.92
CA ASP A 134 -1.15 -19.70 4.54
C ASP A 134 -1.35 -18.37 5.29
N HIS A 135 -2.25 -18.36 6.28
CA HIS A 135 -2.69 -17.20 7.04
C HIS A 135 -3.54 -16.20 6.25
N VAL A 136 -3.86 -16.47 4.99
CA VAL A 136 -4.73 -15.64 4.16
C VAL A 136 -6.15 -16.19 4.20
N GLN A 137 -7.10 -15.29 4.44
CA GLN A 137 -8.50 -15.68 4.42
C GLN A 137 -8.92 -16.06 2.99
N ASP A 138 -9.46 -17.28 2.83
CA ASP A 138 -9.90 -17.85 1.55
C ASP A 138 -10.98 -17.02 0.84
N THR A 139 -11.71 -16.19 1.60
CA THR A 139 -12.81 -15.36 1.12
C THR A 139 -12.65 -13.93 1.57
N THR A 140 -13.06 -13.00 0.72
CA THR A 140 -13.04 -11.57 1.06
C THR A 140 -14.05 -11.26 2.16
N VAL A 141 -13.72 -10.26 2.99
CA VAL A 141 -14.70 -9.63 3.88
C VAL A 141 -15.29 -8.42 3.18
N ASP A 142 -16.62 -8.41 3.04
CA ASP A 142 -17.31 -7.34 2.34
C ASP A 142 -17.68 -6.18 3.25
N VAL A 143 -17.38 -4.96 2.81
CA VAL A 143 -17.83 -3.71 3.41
C VAL A 143 -18.79 -3.00 2.49
N THR A 144 -19.79 -2.34 3.07
CA THR A 144 -20.80 -1.57 2.33
C THR A 144 -20.77 -0.12 2.81
N PRO A 145 -19.97 0.75 2.18
CA PRO A 145 -19.93 2.18 2.48
C PRO A 145 -21.32 2.81 2.35
N ALA A 146 -21.65 3.76 3.23
CA ALA A 146 -22.89 4.53 3.10
C ALA A 146 -22.91 5.42 1.84
N SER A 147 -21.72 5.82 1.39
CA SER A 147 -21.47 6.56 0.16
C SER A 147 -20.08 6.20 -0.35
N LEU A 148 -19.95 6.05 -1.66
CA LEU A 148 -18.68 5.80 -2.35
C LEU A 148 -18.42 6.96 -3.31
N ASP A 149 -17.32 7.68 -3.11
CA ASP A 149 -16.84 8.69 -4.07
C ASP A 149 -15.85 8.01 -5.02
N GLY A 150 -16.40 7.28 -5.99
CA GLY A 150 -15.62 6.46 -6.91
C GLY A 150 -16.48 5.46 -7.65
N SER A 151 -15.85 4.37 -8.07
CA SER A 151 -16.53 3.24 -8.70
C SER A 151 -15.93 1.94 -8.20
N GLU A 152 -16.78 0.94 -7.99
CA GLU A 152 -16.33 -0.41 -7.73
C GLU A 152 -15.87 -1.07 -9.03
N VAL A 153 -14.80 -1.82 -8.96
CA VAL A 153 -14.13 -2.37 -10.13
C VAL A 153 -14.02 -3.89 -9.93
N ASN A 154 -14.48 -4.65 -10.92
CA ASN A 154 -14.01 -6.04 -11.01
C ASN A 154 -12.54 -5.98 -11.37
N ASP A 155 -11.79 -6.92 -10.86
CA ASP A 155 -10.37 -6.97 -11.15
C ASP A 155 -10.08 -6.92 -12.65
N ASP A 156 -9.20 -6.00 -13.05
CA ASP A 156 -8.64 -6.00 -14.40
C ASP A 156 -7.26 -6.66 -14.34
N PRO A 157 -7.19 -7.97 -14.60
CA PRO A 157 -5.94 -8.71 -14.50
C PRO A 157 -4.79 -8.08 -15.29
N ASN A 158 -5.08 -7.48 -16.45
CA ASN A 158 -4.03 -6.93 -17.31
C ASN A 158 -3.43 -5.60 -16.82
N LYS A 159 -3.90 -5.07 -15.68
CA LYS A 159 -3.47 -3.77 -15.16
C LYS A 159 -2.92 -3.82 -13.74
N ASN A 160 -2.92 -4.97 -13.08
CA ASN A 160 -2.38 -5.04 -11.74
C ASN A 160 -0.95 -5.59 -11.74
N PRO A 161 0.07 -4.77 -11.43
CA PRO A 161 1.44 -5.25 -11.32
C PRO A 161 1.66 -6.21 -10.13
N PHE A 162 0.69 -6.31 -9.23
CA PHE A 162 0.71 -7.18 -8.05
C PHE A 162 -0.16 -8.44 -8.19
N ASP A 163 -0.68 -8.76 -9.39
CA ASP A 163 -1.45 -9.98 -9.69
C ASP A 163 -1.11 -10.42 -11.12
N ARG A 164 0.12 -10.86 -11.31
CA ARG A 164 0.66 -11.12 -12.65
C ARG A 164 0.08 -12.37 -13.27
N ASN A 165 -0.30 -13.34 -12.45
CA ASN A 165 -0.89 -14.59 -12.93
C ASN A 165 -2.40 -14.47 -13.21
N ASN A 166 -3.02 -13.36 -12.83
CA ASN A 166 -4.38 -12.97 -13.15
C ASN A 166 -5.45 -13.86 -12.51
N ASP A 167 -5.16 -14.38 -11.32
CA ASP A 167 -6.08 -15.24 -10.58
C ASP A 167 -7.02 -14.46 -9.64
N GLY A 168 -6.82 -13.13 -9.53
CA GLY A 168 -7.62 -12.23 -8.71
C GLY A 168 -7.14 -12.14 -7.26
N LYS A 169 -6.00 -12.77 -6.92
CA LYS A 169 -5.29 -12.58 -5.67
C LYS A 169 -4.09 -11.67 -5.91
N ILE A 170 -3.61 -11.05 -4.84
CA ILE A 170 -2.34 -10.34 -4.91
C ILE A 170 -1.25 -11.40 -4.79
N ASP A 171 -0.26 -11.40 -5.69
CA ASP A 171 0.76 -12.46 -5.74
C ASP A 171 1.56 -12.55 -4.43
N ILE A 172 1.80 -11.44 -3.71
CA ILE A 172 2.49 -11.47 -2.40
C ILE A 172 1.69 -12.16 -1.29
N LEU A 173 0.41 -12.47 -1.54
CA LEU A 173 -0.46 -13.23 -0.66
C LEU A 173 -0.49 -14.72 -1.04
N GLU A 174 0.24 -15.14 -2.07
CA GLU A 174 0.41 -16.55 -2.39
C GLU A 174 1.45 -17.20 -1.49
N ASP A 175 1.30 -18.50 -1.25
CA ASP A 175 2.29 -19.39 -0.64
C ASP A 175 2.97 -20.18 -1.77
N ARG A 176 3.96 -19.58 -2.44
CA ARG A 176 4.56 -20.17 -3.65
C ARG A 176 5.55 -21.29 -3.33
N ASP A 177 6.16 -21.26 -2.14
CA ASP A 177 7.12 -22.27 -1.70
C ASP A 177 6.48 -23.43 -0.91
N GLY A 178 5.21 -23.30 -0.53
CA GLY A 178 4.43 -24.31 0.17
C GLY A 178 4.78 -24.42 1.65
N ASN A 179 5.25 -23.34 2.26
CA ASN A 179 5.66 -23.31 3.66
C ASN A 179 4.49 -22.99 4.64
N HIS A 180 3.28 -22.80 4.11
CA HIS A 180 2.08 -22.39 4.86
C HIS A 180 2.17 -20.97 5.43
N MET A 181 2.79 -20.05 4.68
CA MET A 181 2.80 -18.62 4.93
C MET A 181 2.72 -17.90 3.58
N ALA A 182 1.95 -16.82 3.53
CA ALA A 182 1.99 -15.92 2.38
C ALA A 182 3.41 -15.34 2.21
N ASP A 183 3.88 -15.30 0.96
CA ASP A 183 5.24 -14.91 0.58
C ASP A 183 5.69 -13.56 1.13
N GLY A 184 4.81 -12.55 1.17
CA GLY A 184 5.15 -11.24 1.76
C GLY A 184 5.29 -11.30 3.29
N TRP A 185 4.68 -12.29 3.91
CA TRP A 185 4.63 -12.46 5.37
C TRP A 185 5.65 -13.48 5.92
N ASP A 186 6.47 -14.05 5.03
CA ASP A 186 7.67 -14.83 5.35
C ASP A 186 8.73 -13.99 6.05
N ASP A 187 9.69 -14.66 6.70
CA ASP A 187 10.90 -14.05 7.28
C ASP A 187 12.13 -14.76 6.68
N LYS A 188 12.38 -14.55 5.38
CA LYS A 188 13.39 -15.34 4.64
C LYS A 188 14.80 -15.09 5.16
N ASN A 189 15.06 -13.87 5.59
CA ASN A 189 16.36 -13.47 6.15
C ASN A 189 16.50 -13.76 7.66
N ASN A 190 15.47 -14.31 8.31
CA ASN A 190 15.42 -14.65 9.74
C ASN A 190 15.75 -13.46 10.67
N ASN A 191 15.31 -12.25 10.31
CA ASN A 191 15.51 -11.05 11.10
C ASN A 191 14.41 -10.86 12.17
N GLY A 192 13.40 -11.73 12.19
CA GLY A 192 12.27 -11.70 13.12
C GLY A 192 11.12 -10.79 12.68
N LYS A 193 11.14 -10.29 11.45
CA LYS A 193 10.10 -9.47 10.82
C LYS A 193 9.71 -10.07 9.46
N PRO A 194 8.50 -9.81 9.00
CA PRO A 194 8.09 -10.14 7.64
C PRO A 194 8.98 -9.48 6.57
N ASP A 195 9.17 -10.14 5.42
CA ASP A 195 9.81 -9.58 4.22
C ASP A 195 9.09 -8.28 3.80
N LEU A 196 7.77 -8.19 4.01
CA LEU A 196 6.96 -6.98 3.78
C LEU A 196 7.33 -5.77 4.67
N GLU A 197 8.16 -5.97 5.70
CA GLU A 197 8.71 -4.87 6.51
C GLU A 197 10.14 -4.49 6.13
N ASP A 198 10.77 -5.21 5.21
CA ASP A 198 12.12 -4.90 4.76
C ASP A 198 12.08 -3.71 3.79
N ASP A 199 12.71 -2.60 4.20
CA ASP A 199 12.80 -1.33 3.46
C ASP A 199 14.23 -0.79 3.63
N ASN A 200 15.17 -1.33 2.84
CA ASN A 200 16.59 -1.04 3.02
C ASN A 200 16.97 0.36 2.51
N ASP A 201 16.20 0.93 1.59
CA ASP A 201 16.45 2.26 1.04
C ASP A 201 15.69 3.39 1.77
N GLY A 202 14.74 3.04 2.63
CA GLY A 202 13.95 3.94 3.48
C GLY A 202 12.89 4.72 2.72
N ASN A 203 12.36 4.18 1.62
CA ASN A 203 11.38 4.85 0.77
C ASN A 203 9.92 4.64 1.25
N ASN A 204 9.71 3.93 2.37
CA ASN A 204 8.43 3.47 2.92
C ASN A 204 7.68 2.50 2.00
N ARG A 205 8.42 1.69 1.25
CA ARG A 205 7.93 0.65 0.38
C ARG A 205 8.77 -0.61 0.61
N PRO A 206 8.15 -1.78 0.73
CA PRO A 206 8.87 -3.02 0.90
C PRO A 206 9.80 -3.31 -0.29
N ASP A 207 11.04 -3.70 -0.01
CA ASP A 207 12.07 -4.05 -1.00
C ASP A 207 11.58 -5.14 -1.95
N LEU A 208 10.82 -6.12 -1.44
CA LEU A 208 10.26 -7.22 -2.24
C LEU A 208 9.37 -6.69 -3.37
N LEU A 209 8.72 -5.55 -3.18
CA LEU A 209 7.83 -5.00 -4.19
C LEU A 209 8.63 -4.24 -5.26
N ASP A 210 9.91 -3.87 -5.05
CA ASP A 210 10.64 -2.92 -5.90
C ASP A 210 10.74 -3.38 -7.36
N ASP A 211 10.96 -2.47 -8.29
CA ASP A 211 11.20 -2.78 -9.71
C ASP A 211 12.58 -2.21 -10.06
N LYS A 212 13.64 -2.93 -9.68
CA LYS A 212 15.01 -2.40 -9.73
C LYS A 212 15.51 -2.18 -11.16
N ASP A 213 15.04 -2.98 -12.12
CA ASP A 213 15.47 -2.87 -13.52
C ASP A 213 14.47 -2.13 -14.43
N ASN A 214 13.32 -1.72 -13.88
CA ASN A 214 12.25 -0.94 -14.50
C ASN A 214 11.58 -1.68 -15.69
N ASP A 215 11.45 -2.99 -15.60
CA ASP A 215 10.75 -3.79 -16.60
C ASP A 215 9.23 -3.91 -16.33
N GLY A 216 8.78 -3.37 -15.20
CA GLY A 216 7.39 -3.39 -14.74
C GLY A 216 7.05 -4.58 -13.84
N ILE A 217 8.05 -5.37 -13.41
CA ILE A 217 7.89 -6.54 -12.56
C ILE A 217 8.53 -6.30 -11.18
N PRO A 218 7.77 -6.49 -10.09
CA PRO A 218 8.33 -6.47 -8.75
C PRO A 218 9.40 -7.56 -8.50
N GLN A 219 10.41 -7.27 -7.67
CA GLN A 219 11.53 -8.17 -7.34
C GLN A 219 11.07 -9.54 -6.85
N TYR A 220 10.02 -9.61 -6.01
CA TYR A 220 9.48 -10.89 -5.51
C TYR A 220 9.01 -11.83 -6.63
N ASP A 221 8.82 -11.28 -7.82
CA ASP A 221 8.17 -11.86 -8.96
C ASP A 221 9.08 -11.85 -10.21
N ASP A 222 10.21 -11.14 -10.16
CA ASP A 222 11.16 -11.07 -11.26
C ASP A 222 12.08 -12.29 -11.28
N THR A 223 11.87 -13.19 -12.26
CA THR A 223 12.72 -14.36 -12.48
C THR A 223 13.94 -14.08 -13.36
N ASN A 224 14.00 -12.91 -14.00
CA ASN A 224 15.04 -12.53 -14.97
C ASN A 224 15.93 -11.39 -14.47
N ASP A 225 15.70 -10.95 -13.24
CA ASP A 225 16.54 -10.12 -12.41
C ASP A 225 18.01 -10.28 -12.83
N ASN A 226 18.47 -9.39 -13.71
CA ASN A 226 19.88 -9.33 -14.09
C ASN A 226 20.62 -8.66 -12.92
N HIS A 227 20.60 -9.34 -11.76
CA HIS A 227 21.22 -8.93 -10.52
C HIS A 227 22.75 -8.98 -10.69
N ASN A 228 23.27 -7.90 -11.24
CA ASN A 228 24.59 -7.41 -10.88
C ASN A 228 24.38 -6.36 -9.77
N GLY A 229 23.90 -6.81 -8.60
CA GLY A 229 23.48 -5.86 -7.55
C GLY A 229 22.86 -6.42 -6.27
N GLY A 230 23.30 -7.57 -5.78
CA GLY A 230 23.29 -7.88 -4.34
C GLY A 230 21.94 -8.13 -3.66
N GLU A 231 21.35 -9.29 -3.90
CA GLU A 231 21.10 -10.21 -2.80
C GLU A 231 22.03 -11.39 -3.01
N THR A 232 22.95 -11.60 -2.07
CA THR A 232 23.80 -12.77 -2.08
C THR A 232 22.92 -14.00 -1.88
N ASP A 233 23.00 -14.85 -2.88
CA ASP A 233 22.95 -16.31 -2.82
C ASP A 233 23.72 -16.85 -1.58
N ASP A 234 23.19 -16.64 -0.37
CA ASP A 234 23.70 -17.19 0.89
C ASP A 234 22.97 -18.50 1.21
N LEU A 235 22.94 -19.39 0.23
CA LEU A 235 23.07 -20.82 0.48
C LEU A 235 24.32 -21.32 -0.23
N GLU A 236 25.45 -20.82 0.27
CA GLU A 236 26.78 -21.34 0.03
C GLU A 236 26.75 -22.86 0.25
N THR A 237 26.80 -23.58 -0.85
CA THR A 237 27.06 -25.01 -0.84
C THR A 237 28.46 -25.26 -0.26
N HIS A 238 28.51 -26.24 0.64
CA HIS A 238 29.68 -26.98 1.15
C HIS A 238 30.52 -26.35 2.27
N ASN A 239 30.52 -27.05 3.42
CA ASN A 239 31.74 -27.63 3.97
C ASN A 239 31.46 -28.80 4.94
N GLY A 240 32.02 -29.99 4.65
CA GLY A 240 32.20 -31.09 5.62
C GLY A 240 31.86 -32.48 5.12
#